data_AF-A0A7Y2YFV5-F1
#
_entry.id   AF-A0A7Y2YFV5-F1
#
_cell.length_a   1.000
_cell.length_b   1.000
_cell.length_c   1.000
_cell.angle_alpha   90.00
_cell.angle_beta   90.00
_cell.angle_gamma   90.00
#
_symmetry.space_group_name_H-M   'P 1'
#
loop_
_entity.id
_entity.type
_entity.pdbx_description
1 polymer ?
#
loop_
_entity_poly.entity_id
_entity_poly.type
_entity_poly.pdbx_seq_one_letter_code
_entity_poly.pdbx_strand_id
1 'polypeptide(L)'
;DVSPFVNSGQIGEPVRDYALEGNMHYHQFVDACLGTDSCTAPFSYSARLTETILLGVIAGRFPNKKLHWDSEKARFREEKANRYLSGEYRDF
;
A
#
# COMPACT_ATOMS: atom_id res chain seq x y z
N ASP A 1 7.89 -34.23 10.63
CA ASP A 1 7.99 -34.47 12.08
C ASP A 1 8.81 -33.35 12.70
N VAL A 2 8.26 -32.66 13.70
CA VAL A 2 8.88 -31.48 14.35
C VAL A 2 9.26 -31.74 15.80
N SER A 3 9.04 -32.96 16.30
CA SER A 3 9.32 -33.35 17.69
C SER A 3 10.75 -33.07 18.18
N PRO A 4 11.82 -33.19 17.36
CA PRO A 4 13.18 -32.86 17.81
C PRO A 4 13.35 -31.40 18.25
N PHE A 5 12.62 -30.47 17.65
CA PHE A 5 12.72 -29.03 17.92
C PHE A 5 11.87 -28.61 19.13
N VAL A 6 10.73 -29.29 19.34
CA VAL A 6 9.90 -29.11 20.55
C VAL A 6 10.67 -29.59 21.78
N ASN A 7 11.29 -30.77 21.68
CA ASN A 7 12.05 -31.38 22.78
C ASN A 7 13.33 -30.62 23.14
N SER A 8 13.93 -29.91 22.18
CA SER A 8 15.12 -29.07 22.40
C SER A 8 14.80 -27.70 23.01
N GLY A 9 13.50 -27.35 23.15
CA GLY A 9 13.06 -26.03 23.61
C GLY A 9 13.35 -24.89 22.62
N GLN A 10 13.76 -25.22 21.40
CA GLN A 10 14.10 -24.24 20.36
C GLN A 10 12.85 -23.59 19.74
N ILE A 11 11.68 -24.21 19.90
CA ILE A 11 10.38 -23.68 19.51
C ILE A 11 9.39 -23.84 20.67
N GLY A 12 8.60 -22.79 20.93
CA GLY A 12 7.54 -22.82 21.93
C GLY A 12 6.30 -23.58 21.46
N GLU A 13 5.29 -23.66 22.33
CA GLU A 13 3.98 -24.24 21.98
C GLU A 13 3.36 -23.52 20.77
N PRO A 14 2.71 -24.24 19.83
CA PRO A 14 2.05 -23.62 18.70
C PRO A 14 0.97 -22.63 19.17
N VAL A 15 1.09 -21.37 18.76
CA VAL A 15 0.02 -20.39 18.97
C VAL A 15 -1.14 -20.75 18.04
N ARG A 16 -2.29 -21.06 18.64
CA ARG A 16 -3.54 -21.38 17.92
C ARG A 16 -4.63 -20.35 18.14
N ASP A 17 -4.37 -19.39 19.02
CA ASP A 17 -5.24 -18.24 19.22
C ASP A 17 -4.82 -17.16 18.23
N TYR A 18 -5.44 -17.21 17.05
CA TYR A 18 -5.19 -16.26 15.96
C TYR A 18 -5.65 -14.83 16.30
N ALA A 19 -6.38 -14.62 17.40
CA ALA A 19 -6.74 -13.29 17.87
C ALA A 19 -5.60 -12.61 18.66
N LEU A 20 -4.61 -13.37 19.15
CA LEU A 20 -3.45 -12.81 19.89
C LEU A 20 -2.42 -12.14 18.97
N GLU A 21 -2.33 -12.53 17.70
CA GLU A 21 -1.39 -11.97 16.73
C GLU A 21 -1.90 -10.66 16.10
N GLY A 22 -2.46 -9.76 16.90
CA GLY A 22 -2.96 -8.45 16.45
C GLY A 22 -4.07 -8.52 15.38
N ASN A 23 -4.56 -7.37 14.95
CA ASN A 23 -5.53 -7.30 13.85
C ASN A 23 -4.83 -7.68 12.54
N MET A 24 -4.88 -8.96 12.19
CA MET A 24 -4.46 -9.47 10.88
C MET A 24 -5.22 -8.71 9.78
N HIS A 25 -4.50 -7.93 8.96
CA HIS A 25 -5.10 -7.09 7.90
C HIS A 25 -6.06 -7.84 6.98
N TYR A 26 -5.82 -9.13 6.75
CA TYR A 26 -6.69 -9.99 5.97
C TYR A 26 -8.07 -10.18 6.61
N HIS A 27 -8.13 -10.48 7.91
CA HIS A 27 -9.40 -10.68 8.60
C HIS A 27 -10.19 -9.37 8.69
N GLN A 28 -9.52 -8.27 9.03
CA GLN A 28 -10.14 -6.94 9.00
C GLN A 28 -10.69 -6.59 7.61
N PHE A 29 -9.99 -6.94 6.53
CA PHE A 29 -10.50 -6.73 5.18
C PHE A 29 -11.80 -7.51 4.93
N VAL A 30 -11.85 -8.79 5.32
CA VAL A 30 -13.07 -9.62 5.20
C VAL A 30 -14.21 -9.04 6.04
N ASP A 31 -13.95 -8.68 7.30
CA ASP A 31 -14.94 -8.10 8.21
C ASP A 31 -15.46 -6.74 7.70
N ALA A 32 -14.58 -5.90 7.15
CA ALA A 32 -14.99 -4.66 6.49
C ALA A 32 -15.85 -4.90 5.24
N CYS A 33 -15.55 -5.95 4.45
CA CYS A 33 -16.41 -6.36 3.32
C CYS A 33 -17.78 -6.87 3.78
N LEU A 34 -17.87 -7.49 4.95
CA LEU A 34 -19.12 -7.96 5.56
C LEU A 34 -19.87 -6.86 6.33
N GLY A 35 -19.27 -5.67 6.47
CA GLY A 35 -19.85 -4.53 7.18
C GLY A 35 -19.76 -4.63 8.71
N THR A 36 -18.92 -5.52 9.23
CA THR A 36 -18.70 -5.73 10.67
C THR A 36 -17.48 -4.99 11.21
N ASP A 37 -16.61 -4.49 10.34
CA ASP A 37 -15.49 -3.61 10.69
C ASP A 37 -15.31 -2.49 9.62
N SER A 38 -14.26 -1.68 9.77
CA SER A 38 -13.89 -0.58 8.89
C SER A 38 -12.48 -0.78 8.32
N CYS A 39 -12.26 -0.31 7.08
CA CYS A 39 -10.93 -0.32 6.50
C CYS A 39 -10.01 0.65 7.26
N THR A 40 -8.82 0.20 7.65
CA THR A 40 -7.77 1.04 8.25
C THR A 40 -7.02 1.89 7.22
N ALA A 41 -7.07 1.52 5.94
CA ALA A 41 -6.49 2.26 4.82
C ALA A 41 -7.54 2.59 3.74
N PRO A 42 -8.58 3.39 4.05
CA PRO A 42 -9.63 3.75 3.10
C PRO A 42 -9.06 4.59 1.93
N PHE A 43 -9.79 4.68 0.82
CA PHE A 43 -9.35 5.44 -0.36
C PHE A 43 -8.99 6.90 -0.06
N SER A 44 -9.71 7.55 0.86
CA SER A 44 -9.41 8.92 1.31
C SER A 44 -8.01 9.06 1.91
N TYR A 45 -7.44 7.98 2.44
CA TYR A 45 -6.06 7.91 2.90
C TYR A 45 -5.12 7.35 1.82
N SER A 46 -5.39 6.15 1.33
CA SER A 46 -4.47 5.42 0.46
C SER A 46 -4.27 6.09 -0.90
N ALA A 47 -5.30 6.74 -1.47
CA ALA A 47 -5.17 7.44 -2.75
C ALA A 47 -4.15 8.59 -2.68
N ARG A 48 -4.14 9.38 -1.59
CA ARG A 48 -3.18 10.49 -1.39
C ARG A 48 -1.76 9.99 -1.15
N LEU A 49 -1.62 8.87 -0.44
CA LEU A 49 -0.33 8.21 -0.26
C LEU A 49 0.22 7.72 -1.60
N THR A 50 -0.60 7.00 -2.37
CA THR A 50 -0.21 6.49 -3.69
C THR A 50 0.13 7.61 -4.66
N GLU A 51 -0.66 8.70 -4.69
CA GLU A 51 -0.35 9.89 -5.50
C GLU A 51 1.06 10.39 -5.24
N THR A 52 1.43 10.59 -3.97
CA THR A 52 2.77 11.09 -3.59
C THR A 52 3.88 10.18 -4.10
N ILE A 53 3.71 8.86 -3.99
CA ILE A 53 4.69 7.87 -4.47
C ILE A 53 4.83 7.97 -6.01
N LEU A 54 3.72 8.05 -6.73
CA LEU A 54 3.71 8.14 -8.20
C LEU A 54 4.35 9.44 -8.69
N LEU A 55 4.07 10.57 -8.04
CA LEU A 55 4.73 11.85 -8.34
C LEU A 55 6.24 11.77 -8.12
N GLY A 56 6.69 11.03 -7.10
CA GLY A 56 8.12 10.74 -6.86
C GLY A 56 8.77 9.98 -8.02
N VAL A 57 8.08 8.97 -8.58
CA VAL A 57 8.55 8.22 -9.76
C VAL A 57 8.70 9.12 -10.99
N ILE A 58 7.80 10.09 -11.17
CA ILE A 58 7.91 11.08 -12.26
C ILE A 58 9.07 12.05 -11.98
N ALA A 59 9.19 12.56 -10.76
CA ALA A 59 10.27 13.48 -10.37
C ALA A 59 11.67 12.87 -10.59
N GLY A 60 11.82 11.56 -10.36
CA GLY A 60 13.07 10.83 -10.64
C GLY A 60 13.55 10.91 -12.09
N ARG A 61 12.69 11.26 -13.05
CA ARG A 61 13.05 11.47 -14.47
C ARG A 61 13.62 12.87 -14.75
N PHE A 62 13.58 13.78 -13.77
CA PHE A 62 14.01 15.17 -13.91
C PHE A 62 15.10 15.51 -12.87
N PRO A 63 16.33 15.02 -13.06
CA PRO A 63 17.41 15.24 -12.11
C PRO A 63 17.70 16.74 -11.93
N ASN A 64 17.99 17.13 -10.69
CA ASN A 64 18.27 18.52 -10.30
C ASN A 64 17.15 19.52 -10.63
N LYS A 65 15.90 19.04 -10.72
CA LYS A 65 14.73 19.90 -10.94
C LYS A 65 13.69 19.67 -9.85
N LYS A 66 13.10 20.77 -9.39
CA LYS A 66 11.89 20.76 -8.59
C LYS A 66 10.69 20.83 -9.52
N LEU A 67 9.76 19.91 -9.38
CA LEU A 67 8.47 19.94 -10.06
C LEU A 67 7.39 20.46 -9.11
N HIS A 68 6.41 21.18 -9.63
CA HIS A 68 5.32 21.76 -8.85
C HIS A 68 4.00 21.12 -9.26
N TRP A 69 3.48 20.26 -8.38
CA TRP A 69 2.19 19.61 -8.53
C TRP A 69 1.04 20.54 -8.14
N ASP A 70 0.05 20.66 -9.00
CA ASP A 70 -1.26 21.26 -8.72
C ASP A 70 -2.26 20.11 -8.52
N SER A 71 -2.58 19.80 -7.25
CA SER A 71 -3.44 18.67 -6.90
C SER A 71 -4.91 18.91 -7.25
N GLU A 72 -5.36 20.16 -7.35
CA GLU A 72 -6.73 20.47 -7.75
C GLU A 72 -6.95 20.17 -9.24
N LYS A 73 -5.92 20.45 -10.07
CA LYS A 73 -5.97 20.20 -11.52
C LYS A 73 -5.36 18.87 -11.94
N ALA A 74 -4.77 18.14 -10.99
CA ALA A 74 -4.00 16.93 -11.22
C ALA A 74 -2.94 17.09 -12.33
N ARG A 75 -2.16 18.17 -12.28
CA ARG A 75 -1.10 18.47 -13.27
C ARG A 75 0.12 19.12 -12.66
N PHE A 76 1.28 18.89 -13.27
CA PHE A 76 2.48 19.68 -13.02
C PHE A 76 2.39 21.03 -13.73
N ARG A 77 2.95 22.07 -13.12
CA ARG A 77 3.19 23.36 -13.80
C ARG A 77 4.23 23.21 -14.92
N GLU A 78 5.14 22.25 -14.78
CA GLU A 78 6.15 21.91 -15.77
C GLU A 78 5.55 20.98 -16.84
N GLU A 79 5.09 21.56 -17.95
CA GLU A 79 4.37 20.82 -19.02
C GLU A 79 5.09 19.57 -19.53
N LYS A 80 6.43 19.55 -19.52
CA LYS A 80 7.21 18.37 -19.92
C LYS A 80 6.96 17.15 -19.02
N ALA A 81 6.62 17.34 -17.75
CA ALA A 81 6.33 16.26 -16.81
C ALA A 81 4.93 15.66 -17.04
N ASN A 82 3.97 16.47 -17.51
CA ASN A 82 2.58 16.04 -17.73
C ASN A 82 2.44 14.90 -18.75
N ARG A 83 3.42 14.70 -19.64
CA ARG A 83 3.44 13.57 -20.57
C ARG A 83 3.50 12.19 -19.91
N TYR A 84 3.90 12.13 -18.64
CA TYR A 84 4.02 10.88 -17.87
C TYR A 84 2.81 10.62 -16.97
N LEU A 85 1.79 11.50 -16.98
CA LEU A 85 0.57 11.33 -16.19
C LEU A 85 -0.40 10.31 -16.81
N SER A 86 -0.23 9.99 -18.10
CA SER A 86 -1.02 9.02 -18.83
C SER A 86 -0.11 7.95 -19.45
N GLY A 87 -0.64 6.74 -19.58
CA GLY A 87 -0.04 5.65 -20.36
C GLY A 87 -1.08 5.00 -21.25
N GLU A 88 -0.65 4.13 -22.15
CA GLU A 88 -1.58 3.30 -22.93
C GLU A 88 -2.37 2.40 -21.97
N TYR A 89 -3.69 2.44 -22.08
CA TYR A 89 -4.56 1.56 -21.32
C TYR A 89 -4.55 0.17 -21.95
N ARG A 90 -4.77 -0.87 -21.15
CA ARG A 90 -4.72 -2.26 -21.61
C ARG A 90 -5.85 -2.54 -22.59
N ASP A 91 -5.51 -3.16 -23.72
CA ASP A 91 -6.48 -3.80 -24.61
C ASP A 91 -6.85 -5.18 -24.06
N PHE A 92 -8.15 -5.52 -24.11
CA PHE A 92 -8.72 -6.80 -23.65
C PHE A 92 -9.25 -7.62 -24.82
#